data_AF-A0A7W1L675-F1
#
_entry.id   AF-A0A7W1L675-F1
#
_cell.length_a   1.000
_cell.length_b   1.000
_cell.length_c   1.000
_cell.angle_alpha   90.00
_cell.angle_beta   90.00
_cell.angle_gamma   90.00
#
_symmetry.space_group_name_H-M   'P 1'
#
loop_
_entity.id
_entity.type
_entity.pdbx_description
1 polymer ?
#
loop_
_entity_poly.entity_id
_entity_poly.type
_entity_poly.pdbx_seq_one_letter_code
_entity_poly.pdbx_strand_id
1 'polypeptide(L)'
;MPFDGDLDDYRDWVLGQRRRERADAPIPVSAPADRRAQKRIEAQTRQRLAETRRPLATRQSTIERELEAATTEKTALETWLASGGAYADTAKDELRAKLVRQGELTWQLARLEAEWLELAEAMQRIGA
;
A
#
# COMPACT_ATOMS: atom_id res chain seq x y z
N MET A 1 12.75 -5.36 20.62
CA MET A 1 12.83 -5.32 19.14
C MET A 1 12.07 -6.53 18.63
N PRO A 2 10.92 -6.39 17.96
CA PRO A 2 10.20 -7.54 17.44
C PRO A 2 10.80 -7.99 16.10
N PHE A 3 10.72 -9.30 15.90
CA PHE A 3 11.34 -10.12 14.88
C PHE A 3 10.75 -9.86 13.48
N ASP A 4 11.59 -9.57 12.48
CA ASP A 4 11.24 -9.32 11.08
C ASP A 4 11.66 -10.52 10.21
N GLY A 5 11.10 -11.68 10.54
CA GLY A 5 11.23 -12.90 9.76
C GLY A 5 9.82 -13.38 9.48
N ASP A 6 9.34 -13.10 8.27
CA ASP A 6 8.02 -13.55 7.85
C ASP A 6 7.98 -15.08 7.67
N LEU A 7 6.78 -15.61 7.52
CA LEU A 7 6.52 -17.05 7.38
C LEU A 7 7.15 -17.63 6.10
N ASP A 8 7.52 -16.79 5.12
CA ASP A 8 8.13 -17.21 3.86
C ASP A 8 9.61 -17.57 4.04
N ASP A 9 10.33 -16.87 4.92
CA ASP A 9 11.71 -17.25 5.31
C ASP A 9 11.75 -18.62 5.99
N TYR A 10 10.72 -18.95 6.79
CA TYR A 10 10.59 -20.29 7.38
C TYR A 10 10.31 -21.35 6.31
N ARG A 11 9.51 -21.02 5.29
CA ARG A 11 9.21 -21.92 4.18
C ARG A 11 10.46 -22.23 3.36
N ASP A 12 11.25 -21.21 3.05
CA ASP A 12 12.49 -21.38 2.29
C ASP A 12 13.58 -22.10 3.10
N TRP A 13 13.65 -21.88 4.42
CA TRP A 13 14.53 -22.64 5.30
C TRP A 13 14.13 -24.12 5.39
N VAL A 14 12.84 -24.44 5.55
CA VAL A 14 12.34 -25.83 5.59
C VAL A 14 12.51 -26.53 4.23
N LEU A 15 12.28 -25.83 3.11
CA LEU A 15 12.51 -26.35 1.77
C LEU A 15 14.01 -26.57 1.51
N GLY A 16 14.88 -25.70 2.05
CA GLY A 16 16.33 -25.86 2.04
C GLY A 16 16.81 -27.05 2.86
N GLN A 17 16.23 -27.25 4.05
CA GLN A 17 16.55 -28.37 4.95
C GLN A 17 16.13 -29.72 4.33
N ARG A 18 14.91 -29.81 3.78
CA ARG A 18 14.43 -31.01 3.05
C ARG A 18 15.28 -31.35 1.83
N ARG A 19 15.88 -30.33 1.18
CA ARG A 19 16.77 -30.52 0.03
C ARG A 19 18.15 -31.01 0.44
N ARG A 20 18.65 -30.60 1.61
CA ARG A 20 19.88 -31.13 2.22
C ARG A 20 19.70 -32.55 2.74
N GLU A 21 18.58 -32.85 3.39
CA GLU A 21 18.25 -34.21 3.87
C GLU A 21 18.02 -35.20 2.71
N ARG A 22 17.48 -34.74 1.57
CA ARG A 22 17.36 -35.56 0.34
C ARG A 22 18.68 -35.76 -0.41
N ALA A 23 19.75 -35.05 -0.08
CA ALA A 23 21.05 -35.22 -0.73
C ALA A 23 21.81 -36.46 -0.20
N ASP A 24 21.43 -37.00 0.96
CA ASP A 24 22.00 -38.22 1.56
C ASP A 24 21.25 -39.52 1.16
N ALA A 25 20.17 -39.42 0.37
CA ALA A 25 19.46 -40.57 -0.18
C ALA A 25 19.70 -40.68 -1.71
N PRO A 26 19.77 -41.90 -2.28
CA PRO A 26 20.03 -42.07 -3.71
C PRO A 26 18.91 -41.39 -4.53
N ILE A 27 19.30 -40.38 -5.29
CA ILE A 27 18.40 -39.47 -6.02
C ILE A 27 17.73 -40.23 -7.17
N PRO A 28 16.39 -40.31 -7.25
CA PRO A 28 15.75 -40.59 -8.53
C PRO A 28 15.96 -39.38 -9.42
N VAL A 29 16.62 -39.60 -10.56
CA VAL A 29 16.94 -38.59 -11.58
C VAL A 29 15.66 -37.92 -12.11
N SER A 30 15.18 -36.87 -11.44
CA SER A 30 14.17 -35.97 -12.00
C SER A 30 14.74 -35.30 -13.26
N ALA A 31 14.05 -35.51 -14.38
CA ALA A 31 14.52 -35.14 -15.71
C ALA A 31 14.73 -33.62 -15.86
N PRO A 32 15.72 -33.16 -16.65
CA PRO A 32 15.98 -31.73 -16.87
C PRO A 32 14.80 -30.95 -17.48
N ALA A 33 13.82 -31.63 -18.07
CA ALA A 33 12.56 -31.05 -18.56
C ALA A 33 11.69 -30.50 -17.41
N ASP A 34 11.62 -31.19 -16.27
CA ASP A 34 10.79 -30.77 -15.12
C ASP A 34 11.33 -29.50 -14.47
N ARG A 35 12.66 -29.33 -14.37
CA ARG A 35 13.26 -28.10 -13.83
C ARG A 35 13.00 -26.87 -14.73
N ARG A 36 12.98 -27.06 -16.05
CA ARG A 36 12.63 -25.98 -17.01
C ARG A 36 11.13 -25.66 -17.00
N ALA A 37 10.27 -26.64 -16.78
CA ALA A 37 8.85 -26.42 -16.59
C ALA A 37 8.58 -25.67 -15.28
N GLN A 38 9.21 -26.09 -14.18
CA GLN A 38 9.10 -25.46 -12.87
C GLN A 38 9.52 -23.98 -12.88
N LYS A 39 10.68 -23.66 -13.48
CA LYS A 39 11.14 -22.27 -13.63
C LYS A 39 10.19 -21.40 -14.45
N ARG A 40 9.53 -21.96 -15.47
CA ARG A 40 8.54 -21.22 -16.29
C ARG A 40 7.25 -20.95 -15.54
N ILE A 41 6.80 -21.89 -14.71
CA ILE A 41 5.62 -21.71 -13.84
C ILE A 41 5.93 -20.64 -12.78
N GLU A 42 7.09 -20.69 -12.13
CA GLU A 42 7.52 -19.69 -11.15
C GLU A 42 7.61 -18.28 -11.76
N ALA A 43 8.18 -18.16 -12.97
CA ALA A 43 8.24 -16.87 -13.67
C ALA A 43 6.85 -16.32 -14.02
N GLN A 44 5.92 -17.17 -14.46
CA GLN A 44 4.54 -16.78 -14.74
C GLN A 44 3.79 -16.37 -13.47
N THR A 45 3.96 -17.09 -12.36
CA THR A 45 3.36 -16.72 -11.07
C THR A 45 3.87 -15.35 -10.60
N ARG A 46 5.17 -15.09 -10.72
CA ARG A 46 5.76 -13.78 -10.39
C ARG A 46 5.24 -12.66 -11.29
N GLN A 47 5.09 -12.90 -12.59
CA GLN A 47 4.52 -11.92 -13.51
C GLN A 47 3.07 -11.60 -13.17
N ARG A 48 2.22 -12.60 -12.95
CA ARG A 48 0.81 -12.40 -12.59
C ARG A 48 0.66 -11.63 -11.27
N LEU A 49 1.47 -11.95 -10.27
CA LEU A 49 1.49 -11.22 -9.00
C LEU A 49 1.91 -9.75 -9.22
N ALA A 50 2.95 -9.51 -10.01
CA ALA A 50 3.40 -8.15 -10.32
C ALA A 50 2.34 -7.34 -11.10
N GLU A 51 1.68 -7.96 -12.07
CA GLU A 51 0.59 -7.34 -12.85
C GLU A 51 -0.60 -6.96 -11.97
N THR A 52 -0.93 -7.79 -10.98
CA THR A 52 -2.04 -7.53 -10.06
C THR A 52 -1.68 -6.45 -9.02
N ARG A 53 -0.42 -6.38 -8.59
CA ARG A 53 0.05 -5.40 -7.58
C ARG A 53 0.29 -4.00 -8.15
N ARG A 54 0.73 -3.89 -9.41
CA ARG A 54 1.00 -2.61 -10.09
C ARG A 54 -0.15 -1.59 -10.01
N PRO A 55 -1.40 -1.91 -10.41
CA PRO A 55 -2.50 -0.94 -10.37
C PRO A 55 -2.80 -0.48 -8.93
N LEU A 56 -2.67 -1.38 -7.94
CA LEU A 56 -2.89 -1.04 -6.54
C LEU A 56 -1.81 -0.08 -6.03
N ALA A 57 -0.54 -0.34 -6.33
CA ALA A 57 0.55 0.56 -5.95
C ALA A 57 0.41 1.95 -6.61
N THR A 58 -0.03 2.02 -7.87
CA THR A 58 -0.33 3.30 -8.53
C THR A 58 -1.49 4.04 -7.85
N ARG A 59 -2.55 3.32 -7.49
CA ARG A 59 -3.69 3.92 -6.77
C ARG A 59 -3.26 4.42 -5.39
N GLN A 60 -2.40 3.68 -4.70
CA GLN A 60 -1.90 4.03 -3.37
C GLN A 60 -1.13 5.35 -3.41
N SER A 61 -0.17 5.46 -4.33
CA SER A 61 0.59 6.69 -4.53
C SER A 61 -0.32 7.88 -4.92
N THR A 62 -1.40 7.63 -5.65
CA THR A 62 -2.36 8.69 -6.01
C THR A 62 -3.12 9.18 -4.78
N ILE A 63 -3.66 8.26 -3.98
CA ILE A 63 -4.41 8.59 -2.75
C ILE A 63 -3.50 9.31 -1.74
N GLU A 64 -2.25 8.86 -1.58
CA GLU A 64 -1.27 9.51 -0.69
C GLU A 64 -1.02 10.96 -1.09
N ARG A 65 -0.88 11.25 -2.39
CA ARG A 65 -0.74 12.63 -2.88
C ARG A 65 -2.00 13.46 -2.66
N GLU A 66 -3.18 12.87 -2.84
CA GLU A 66 -4.45 13.54 -2.58
C GLU A 66 -4.66 13.83 -1.09
N LEU A 67 -4.27 12.91 -0.20
CA LEU A 67 -4.26 13.09 1.25
C LEU A 67 -3.31 14.22 1.67
N GLU A 68 -2.09 14.23 1.15
CA GLU A 68 -1.11 15.28 1.44
C GLU A 68 -1.62 16.65 0.99
N ALA A 69 -2.18 16.75 -0.22
CA ALA A 69 -2.75 17.98 -0.74
C ALA A 69 -3.92 18.48 0.12
N ALA A 70 -4.89 17.61 0.43
CA ALA A 70 -6.04 17.97 1.24
C ALA A 70 -5.65 18.36 2.68
N THR A 71 -4.66 17.68 3.26
CA THR A 71 -4.13 18.00 4.60
C THR A 71 -3.43 19.35 4.61
N THR A 72 -2.64 19.64 3.57
CA THR A 72 -1.96 20.92 3.40
C THR A 72 -2.97 22.05 3.27
N GLU A 73 -4.01 21.85 2.45
CA GLU A 73 -5.09 22.83 2.28
C GLU A 73 -5.82 23.08 3.60
N LYS A 74 -6.22 22.01 4.31
CA LYS A 74 -6.86 22.09 5.63
C LYS A 74 -6.01 22.89 6.62
N THR A 75 -4.71 22.62 6.67
CA THR A 75 -3.77 23.31 7.56
C THR A 75 -3.65 24.80 7.23
N ALA A 76 -3.57 25.15 5.95
CA ALA A 76 -3.53 26.55 5.52
C ALA A 76 -4.83 27.29 5.88
N LEU A 77 -5.97 26.60 5.73
CA LEU A 77 -7.29 27.12 6.05
C LEU A 77 -7.44 27.34 7.57
N GLU A 78 -7.01 26.38 8.39
CA GLU A 78 -6.98 26.49 9.85
C GLU A 78 -6.05 27.59 10.34
N THR A 79 -4.88 27.76 9.70
CA THR A 79 -3.95 28.86 9.99
C THR A 79 -4.60 30.21 9.72
N TRP A 80 -5.33 30.33 8.61
CA TRP A 80 -6.07 31.55 8.30
C TRP A 80 -7.21 31.79 9.30
N LEU A 81 -7.98 30.76 9.65
CA LEU A 81 -9.07 30.85 10.64
C LEU A 81 -8.58 31.20 12.04
N ALA A 82 -7.34 30.88 12.38
CA ALA A 82 -6.68 31.28 13.61
C ALA A 82 -6.18 32.75 13.58
N SER A 83 -6.16 33.39 12.40
CA SER A 83 -5.75 34.79 12.26
C SER A 83 -6.87 35.75 12.66
N GLY A 84 -6.52 36.87 13.31
CA GLY A 84 -7.51 37.90 13.69
C GLY A 84 -8.21 38.55 12.50
N GLY A 85 -7.61 38.51 11.30
CA GLY A 85 -8.20 39.05 10.07
C GLY A 85 -9.38 38.24 9.54
N ALA A 86 -9.48 36.95 9.89
CA ALA A 86 -10.55 36.06 9.43
C ALA A 86 -11.94 36.48 9.90
N TYR A 87 -12.02 37.16 11.04
CA TYR A 87 -13.28 37.59 11.65
C TYR A 87 -13.58 39.08 11.44
N ALA A 88 -12.79 39.75 10.59
CA ALA A 88 -13.07 41.13 10.19
C ALA A 88 -14.37 41.21 9.38
N ASP A 89 -15.08 42.34 9.48
CA ASP A 89 -16.37 42.52 8.80
C ASP A 89 -16.23 42.45 7.27
N THR A 90 -15.06 42.86 6.75
CA THR A 90 -14.67 42.78 5.33
C THR A 90 -14.37 41.36 4.85
N ALA A 91 -14.12 40.41 5.76
CA ALA A 91 -13.74 39.03 5.45
C ALA A 91 -14.91 38.05 5.58
N LYS A 92 -16.13 38.51 5.87
CA LYS A 92 -17.31 37.65 6.15
C LYS A 92 -17.61 36.63 5.04
N ASP A 93 -17.54 37.04 3.77
CA ASP A 93 -17.81 36.14 2.65
C ASP A 93 -16.68 35.12 2.45
N GLU A 94 -15.43 35.54 2.61
CA GLU A 94 -14.27 34.66 2.58
C GLU A 94 -14.30 33.65 3.74
N LEU A 95 -14.67 34.09 4.95
CA LEU A 95 -14.85 33.25 6.12
C LEU A 95 -15.89 32.16 5.88
N ARG A 96 -17.07 32.53 5.33
CA ARG A 96 -18.11 31.56 4.98
C ARG A 96 -17.62 30.53 3.96
N ALA A 97 -16.96 30.99 2.89
CA ALA A 97 -16.42 30.09 1.87
C ALA A 97 -15.39 29.11 2.45
N LYS A 98 -14.49 29.62 3.30
CA LYS A 98 -13.47 28.81 3.98
C LYS A 98 -14.07 27.81 4.97
N LEU A 99 -15.11 28.17 5.73
CA LEU A 99 -15.80 27.24 6.63
C LEU A 99 -16.49 26.11 5.86
N VAL A 100 -17.14 26.42 4.73
CA VAL A 100 -17.72 25.39 3.84
C VAL A 100 -16.61 24.47 3.33
N ARG A 101 -15.51 25.04 2.85
CA ARG A 101 -14.37 24.29 2.33
C ARG A 101 -13.70 23.41 3.40
N GLN A 102 -13.63 23.86 4.65
CA GLN A 102 -13.13 23.05 5.77
C GLN A 102 -13.99 21.80 6.00
N GLY A 103 -15.31 21.93 5.90
CA GLY A 103 -16.24 20.80 5.98
C GLY A 103 -16.05 19.82 4.83
N GLU A 104 -15.94 20.32 3.59
CA GLU A 104 -15.65 19.50 2.40
C GLU A 104 -14.33 18.73 2.55
N LEU A 105 -13.26 19.41 2.98
CA LEU A 105 -11.95 18.81 3.19
C LEU A 105 -11.99 17.71 4.25
N THR A 106 -12.78 17.89 5.31
CA THR A 106 -12.95 16.87 6.34
C THR A 106 -13.57 15.59 5.78
N TRP A 107 -14.64 15.73 4.98
CA TRP A 107 -15.27 14.58 4.30
C TRP A 107 -14.36 13.95 3.25
N GLN A 108 -13.62 14.78 2.49
CA GLN A 108 -12.68 14.32 1.49
C GLN A 108 -11.55 13.50 2.13
N LEU A 109 -10.95 14.00 3.21
CA LEU A 109 -9.91 13.28 3.96
C LEU A 109 -10.43 11.95 4.49
N ALA A 110 -11.58 11.92 5.15
CA ALA A 110 -12.17 10.68 5.68
C ALA A 110 -12.41 9.63 4.57
N ARG A 111 -12.88 10.07 3.39
CA ARG A 111 -13.06 9.19 2.24
C ARG A 111 -11.73 8.65 1.70
N LEU A 112 -10.73 9.50 1.57
CA LEU A 112 -9.40 9.12 1.08
C LEU A 112 -8.70 8.17 2.07
N GLU A 113 -8.84 8.40 3.37
CA GLU A 113 -8.32 7.52 4.42
C GLU A 113 -8.97 6.14 4.38
N ALA A 114 -10.30 6.08 4.22
CA ALA A 114 -11.02 4.82 4.05
C ALA A 114 -10.55 4.06 2.80
N GLU A 115 -10.42 4.75 1.66
CA GLU A 115 -9.93 4.14 0.43
C GLU A 115 -8.48 3.67 0.55
N TRP A 116 -7.62 4.44 1.24
CA TRP A 116 -6.24 4.06 1.51
C TRP A 116 -6.15 2.77 2.34
N LEU A 117 -7.00 2.65 3.37
CA LEU A 117 -7.05 1.45 4.21
C LEU A 117 -7.53 0.22 3.43
N GLU A 118 -8.62 0.35 2.68
CA GLU A 118 -9.14 -0.74 1.82
C GLU A 118 -8.10 -1.21 0.80
N LEU A 119 -7.34 -0.26 0.25
CA LEU A 119 -6.28 -0.56 -0.71
C LEU A 119 -5.09 -1.27 -0.06
N ALA A 120 -4.70 -0.84 1.14
CA ALA A 120 -3.64 -1.50 1.91
C ALA A 120 -4.03 -2.95 2.25
N GLU A 121 -5.29 -3.20 2.64
CA GLU A 121 -5.81 -4.54 2.87
C GLU A 121 -5.83 -5.38 1.59
N ALA A 122 -6.22 -4.81 0.45
CA ALA A 122 -6.21 -5.51 -0.83
C ALA A 122 -4.77 -5.92 -1.24
N MET A 123 -3.80 -5.04 -1.00
CA MET A 123 -2.39 -5.35 -1.24
C MET A 123 -1.85 -6.42 -0.31
N GLN A 124 -2.22 -6.41 0.97
CA GLN A 124 -1.89 -7.50 1.90
C GLN A 124 -2.49 -8.83 1.44
N ARG A 125 -3.75 -8.86 0.99
CA ARG A 125 -4.42 -10.08 0.49
C ARG A 125 -3.78 -10.67 -0.77
N ILE A 126 -3.10 -9.86 -1.59
CA ILE A 126 -2.39 -10.34 -2.79
C ILE A 126 -0.93 -10.71 -2.46
N GLY A 127 -0.37 -10.11 -1.40
CA GLY A 127 0.98 -10.39 -0.92
C GLY A 127 1.08 -11.57 0.04
N ALA A 128 0.00 -11.90 0.76
CA ALA A 128 -0.15 -13.07 1.63
C ALA A 128 -0.48 -14.34 0.82
#